data_AF-A0A2C6C2Z1-F1
#
_entry.id   AF-A0A2C6C2Z1-F1
#
_cell.length_a   1.000
_cell.length_b   1.000
_cell.length_c   1.000
_cell.angle_alpha   90.00
_cell.angle_beta   90.00
_cell.angle_gamma   90.00
#
_symmetry.space_group_name_H-M   'P 1'
#
loop_
_entity.id
_entity.type
_entity.pdbx_description
1 polymer ?
#
loop_
_entity_poly.entity_id
_entity_poly.type
_entity_poly.pdbx_seq_one_letter_code
_entity_poly.pdbx_strand_id
1 'polypeptide(L)'
;MIIIRDYYLEDDSFNELLIELAYDKRHRQHEDLAFLLEKKHSPKLINHVYDLAVMELDYTKEDEFFNIARKCTYALGYTNTPKAKEKLELLAKNENELIREYAIKQLNRFDFTDKDVEEQD
;
A
#
# COMPACT_ATOMS: atom_id res chain seq x y z
N MET A 1 7.71 -15.18 4.73
CA MET A 1 8.21 -14.39 5.89
C MET A 1 9.57 -13.80 5.57
N ILE A 2 9.57 -12.59 5.03
CA ILE A 2 10.76 -11.74 4.92
C ILE A 2 11.02 -11.16 6.32
N ILE A 3 12.24 -11.35 6.86
CA ILE A 3 12.63 -10.78 8.16
C ILE A 3 13.33 -9.45 7.89
N ILE A 4 12.59 -8.35 7.99
CA ILE A 4 13.15 -6.99 7.97
C ILE A 4 13.30 -6.53 9.42
N ARG A 5 14.51 -6.12 9.81
CA ARG A 5 14.75 -5.47 11.11
C ARG A 5 14.17 -4.05 11.07
N ASP A 6 13.60 -3.59 12.18
CA ASP A 6 12.94 -2.27 12.28
C ASP A 6 13.78 -1.10 11.73
N TYR A 7 15.12 -1.17 11.86
CA TYR A 7 16.06 -0.20 11.28
C TYR A 7 15.87 0.05 9.76
N TYR A 8 15.53 -0.98 8.99
CA TYR A 8 15.36 -0.84 7.53
C TYR A 8 14.02 -0.23 7.14
N LEU A 9 13.07 -0.09 8.07
CA LEU A 9 11.80 0.58 7.80
C LEU A 9 11.94 2.10 7.89
N GLU A 10 12.91 2.61 8.66
CA GLU A 10 13.20 4.04 8.77
C GLU A 10 14.07 4.57 7.60
N ASP A 11 14.88 3.70 7.00
CA ASP A 11 15.76 4.04 5.87
C ASP A 11 15.08 3.83 4.51
N ASP A 12 15.36 4.71 3.54
CA ASP A 12 14.83 4.64 2.18
C ASP A 12 15.70 3.79 1.23
N SER A 13 16.89 3.36 1.66
CA SER A 13 17.78 2.50 0.85
C SER A 13 17.15 1.18 0.40
N PHE A 14 16.06 0.76 1.05
CA PHE A 14 15.33 -0.46 0.75
C PHE A 14 14.11 -0.24 -0.18
N ASN A 15 13.77 1.01 -0.52
CA ASN A 15 12.58 1.34 -1.32
C ASN A 15 12.66 0.72 -2.71
N GLU A 16 13.79 0.88 -3.40
CA GLU A 16 13.99 0.35 -4.76
C GLU A 16 13.76 -1.16 -4.81
N LEU A 17 14.30 -1.90 -3.83
CA LEU A 17 14.13 -3.35 -3.76
C LEU A 17 12.69 -3.75 -3.44
N LEU A 18 11.99 -3.02 -2.55
CA LEU A 18 10.57 -3.26 -2.30
C LEU A 18 9.74 -3.06 -3.56
N ILE A 19 10.03 -2.00 -4.31
CA ILE A 19 9.36 -1.68 -5.57
C ILE A 19 9.60 -2.79 -6.58
N GLU A 20 10.85 -3.18 -6.81
CA GLU A 20 11.21 -4.26 -7.74
C GLU A 20 10.44 -5.55 -7.44
N LEU A 21 10.42 -5.96 -6.16
CA LEU A 21 9.70 -7.15 -5.73
C LEU A 21 8.18 -6.98 -5.81
N ALA A 22 7.63 -5.79 -5.56
CA ALA A 22 6.19 -5.54 -5.63
C ALA A 22 5.64 -5.69 -7.06
N TYR A 23 6.46 -5.44 -8.09
CA TYR A 23 6.07 -5.64 -9.49
C TYR A 23 6.49 -7.01 -10.06
N ASP A 24 7.28 -7.82 -9.33
CA ASP A 24 7.68 -9.16 -9.78
C ASP A 24 6.56 -10.20 -9.58
N LYS A 25 5.77 -10.39 -10.64
CA LYS A 25 4.68 -11.36 -10.68
C LYS A 25 5.12 -12.84 -10.65
N ARG A 26 6.43 -13.15 -10.69
CA ARG A 26 6.96 -14.53 -10.66
C ARG A 26 6.87 -15.18 -9.28
N HIS A 27 6.55 -14.42 -8.23
CA HIS A 27 6.42 -14.92 -6.87
C HIS A 27 5.05 -14.65 -6.25
N ARG A 28 4.78 -15.28 -5.10
CA ARG A 28 3.53 -15.13 -4.33
C ARG A 28 3.67 -14.31 -3.04
N GLN A 29 4.72 -13.51 -2.91
CA GLN A 29 5.05 -12.78 -1.68
C GLN A 29 4.43 -11.37 -1.60
N HIS A 30 3.55 -11.00 -2.55
CA HIS A 30 2.97 -9.65 -2.60
C HIS A 30 2.19 -9.26 -1.33
N GLU A 31 1.61 -10.21 -0.60
CA GLU A 31 0.98 -9.91 0.70
C GLU A 31 2.02 -9.59 1.80
N ASP A 32 3.14 -10.33 1.85
CA ASP A 32 4.28 -10.03 2.73
C ASP A 32 4.83 -8.63 2.40
N LEU A 33 4.93 -8.27 1.11
CA LEU A 33 5.38 -6.95 0.66
C LEU A 33 4.40 -5.83 1.03
N ALA A 34 3.09 -6.05 0.82
CA ALA A 34 2.06 -5.09 1.23
C ALA A 34 2.09 -4.86 2.76
N PHE A 35 2.39 -5.89 3.55
CA PHE A 35 2.57 -5.75 5.00
C PHE A 35 3.80 -4.91 5.35
N LEU A 36 4.92 -5.07 4.64
CA LEU A 36 6.11 -4.24 4.84
C LEU A 36 5.85 -2.78 4.48
N LEU A 37 5.13 -2.54 3.38
CA LEU A 37 4.70 -1.21 2.97
C LEU A 37 3.75 -0.57 3.98
N GLU A 38 2.83 -1.34 4.59
CA GLU A 38 1.98 -0.88 5.70
C GLU A 38 2.81 -0.45 6.91
N LYS A 39 3.83 -1.24 7.27
CA LYS A 39 4.71 -0.90 8.39
C LYS A 39 5.57 0.33 8.12
N LYS A 40 6.02 0.51 6.88
CA LYS A 40 6.86 1.64 6.48
C LYS A 40 6.06 2.93 6.23
N HIS A 41 4.86 2.83 5.66
CA HIS A 41 3.93 3.93 5.35
C HIS A 41 4.61 5.20 4.80
N SER A 42 5.66 5.01 4.00
CA SER A 42 6.49 6.11 3.51
C SER A 42 5.73 6.96 2.49
N PRO A 43 5.73 8.30 2.63
CA PRO A 43 5.10 9.19 1.64
C PRO A 43 5.73 9.09 0.25
N LYS A 44 6.97 8.58 0.15
CA LYS A 44 7.65 8.36 -1.13
C LYS A 44 7.14 7.15 -1.92
N LEU A 45 6.33 6.29 -1.28
CA LEU A 45 5.85 5.04 -1.87
C LEU A 45 4.36 5.05 -2.18
N ILE A 46 3.67 6.19 -2.02
CA ILE A 46 2.20 6.30 -2.16
C ILE A 46 1.71 5.72 -3.50
N ASN A 47 2.37 6.07 -4.61
CA ASN A 47 1.99 5.58 -5.93
C ASN A 47 2.19 4.06 -6.06
N HIS A 48 3.32 3.52 -5.62
CA HIS A 48 3.59 2.09 -5.66
C HIS A 48 2.65 1.28 -4.74
N VAL A 49 2.31 1.81 -3.58
CA VAL A 49 1.32 1.22 -2.67
C VAL A 49 -0.05 1.17 -3.33
N TYR A 50 -0.46 2.24 -4.01
CA TYR A 50 -1.71 2.26 -4.75
C TYR A 50 -1.71 1.26 -5.91
N ASP A 51 -0.64 1.22 -6.71
CA ASP A 51 -0.50 0.29 -7.83
C ASP A 51 -0.61 -1.16 -7.37
N LEU A 52 0.04 -1.50 -6.24
CA LEU A 52 -0.07 -2.83 -5.65
C LEU A 52 -1.49 -3.14 -5.16
N ALA A 53 -2.23 -2.13 -4.67
CA ALA A 53 -3.61 -2.30 -4.21
C ALA A 53 -4.58 -2.68 -5.33
N VAL A 54 -4.31 -2.21 -6.56
CA VAL A 54 -5.14 -2.46 -7.75
C VAL A 54 -4.54 -3.52 -8.67
N MET A 55 -3.42 -4.13 -8.30
CA MET A 55 -2.71 -5.10 -9.12
C MET A 55 -3.48 -6.41 -9.23
N GLU A 56 -3.75 -6.84 -10.45
CA GLU A 56 -4.27 -8.17 -10.73
C GLU A 56 -3.14 -9.21 -10.72
N LEU A 57 -3.30 -10.20 -9.85
CA LEU A 57 -2.40 -11.33 -9.66
C LEU A 57 -3.19 -12.63 -9.83
N ASP A 58 -2.71 -13.55 -10.67
CA ASP A 58 -3.48 -14.76 -11.01
C ASP A 58 -3.81 -15.63 -9.79
N TYR A 59 -2.96 -15.62 -8.79
CA TYR A 59 -3.11 -16.42 -7.58
C TYR A 59 -4.01 -15.79 -6.51
N THR A 60 -4.49 -14.55 -6.71
CA THR A 60 -5.38 -13.85 -5.77
C THR A 60 -6.85 -13.88 -6.20
N LYS A 61 -7.19 -14.60 -7.27
CA LYS A 61 -8.57 -14.74 -7.75
C LYS A 61 -9.52 -15.36 -6.71
N GLU A 62 -8.98 -16.17 -5.81
CA GLU A 62 -9.71 -16.81 -4.71
C GLU A 62 -9.51 -16.10 -3.36
N ASP A 63 -8.82 -14.94 -3.33
CA ASP A 63 -8.64 -14.16 -2.10
C ASP A 63 -9.93 -13.40 -1.77
N GLU A 64 -10.79 -14.02 -0.97
CA GLU A 64 -12.06 -13.46 -0.52
C GLU A 64 -11.90 -12.16 0.28
N PHE A 65 -10.72 -11.93 0.88
CA PHE A 65 -10.48 -10.81 1.78
C PHE A 65 -9.68 -9.67 1.16
N PHE A 66 -9.16 -9.86 -0.06
CA PHE A 66 -8.33 -8.90 -0.77
C PHE A 66 -7.20 -8.35 0.13
N ASN A 67 -6.46 -9.23 0.80
CA ASN A 67 -5.54 -8.86 1.87
C ASN A 67 -4.43 -7.92 1.42
N ILE A 68 -3.99 -8.03 0.16
CA ILE A 68 -3.03 -7.09 -0.44
C ILE A 68 -3.64 -5.68 -0.48
N ALA A 69 -4.81 -5.51 -1.10
CA ALA A 69 -5.50 -4.23 -1.18
C ALA A 69 -5.83 -3.68 0.21
N ARG A 70 -6.28 -4.53 1.14
CA ARG A 70 -6.52 -4.16 2.55
C ARG A 70 -5.28 -3.55 3.18
N LYS A 71 -4.12 -4.21 3.09
CA LYS A 71 -2.86 -3.71 3.68
C LYS A 71 -2.42 -2.41 3.00
N CYS A 72 -2.55 -2.30 1.68
CA CYS A 72 -2.23 -1.07 0.97
C CYS A 72 -3.13 0.11 1.39
N THR A 73 -4.44 -0.09 1.59
CA THR A 73 -5.31 0.99 2.10
C THR A 73 -4.85 1.45 3.48
N TYR A 74 -4.47 0.51 4.37
CA TYR A 74 -3.95 0.83 5.69
C TYR A 74 -2.62 1.59 5.61
N ALA A 75 -1.71 1.19 4.71
CA ALA A 75 -0.47 1.90 4.45
C ALA A 75 -0.74 3.36 4.06
N LEU A 76 -1.64 3.61 3.10
CA LEU A 76 -2.05 4.95 2.67
C LEU A 76 -2.68 5.76 3.83
N GLY A 77 -3.51 5.12 4.65
CA GLY A 77 -4.09 5.76 5.84
C GLY A 77 -3.00 6.21 6.82
N TYR A 78 -2.05 5.34 7.13
CA TYR A 78 -0.94 5.64 8.05
C TYR A 78 0.03 6.70 7.50
N THR A 79 0.17 6.81 6.18
CA THR A 79 0.94 7.89 5.56
C THR A 79 0.34 9.27 5.83
N ASN A 80 -0.99 9.37 5.95
CA ASN A 80 -1.70 10.56 6.42
C ASN A 80 -1.38 11.89 5.68
N THR A 81 -1.05 11.83 4.40
CA THR A 81 -0.85 13.03 3.55
C THR A 81 -2.00 13.26 2.56
N PRO A 82 -2.17 14.48 2.01
CA PRO A 82 -3.15 14.76 0.97
C PRO A 82 -3.05 13.83 -0.25
N LYS A 83 -1.84 13.51 -0.73
CA LYS A 83 -1.68 12.54 -1.82
C LYS A 83 -2.19 11.14 -1.45
N ALA A 84 -1.94 10.68 -0.23
CA ALA A 84 -2.44 9.38 0.21
C ALA A 84 -3.97 9.36 0.28
N LYS A 85 -4.58 10.49 0.68
CA LYS A 85 -6.03 10.70 0.63
C LYS A 85 -6.57 10.56 -0.79
N GLU A 86 -5.96 11.20 -1.78
CA GLU A 86 -6.39 11.10 -3.18
C GLU A 86 -6.42 9.65 -3.67
N LYS A 87 -5.40 8.85 -3.32
CA LYS A 87 -5.37 7.42 -3.65
C LYS A 87 -6.47 6.62 -2.95
N LEU A 88 -6.75 6.90 -1.68
CA LEU A 88 -7.87 6.30 -0.97
C LEU A 88 -9.22 6.70 -1.58
N GLU A 89 -9.39 7.93 -2.04
CA GLU A 89 -10.61 8.39 -2.72
C GLU A 89 -10.83 7.70 -4.08
N LEU A 90 -9.75 7.33 -4.79
CA LEU A 90 -9.82 6.46 -5.97
C LEU A 90 -10.25 5.04 -5.59
N LEU A 91 -9.64 4.45 -4.55
CA LEU A 91 -10.01 3.11 -4.06
C LEU A 91 -11.44 3.06 -3.50
N ALA A 92 -11.94 4.16 -2.94
CA ALA A 92 -13.33 4.29 -2.47
C ALA A 92 -14.36 4.27 -3.63
N LYS A 93 -13.91 4.31 -4.89
CA LYS A 93 -14.74 4.15 -6.09
C LYS A 93 -14.54 2.78 -6.76
N ASN A 94 -13.75 1.89 -6.16
CA ASN A 94 -13.48 0.57 -6.71
C ASN A 94 -14.78 -0.24 -6.84
N GLU A 95 -14.88 -1.05 -7.91
CA GLU A 95 -16.02 -1.92 -8.17
C GLU A 95 -16.17 -2.98 -7.08
N ASN A 96 -15.06 -3.49 -6.56
CA ASN A 96 -15.03 -4.41 -5.44
C ASN A 96 -15.46 -3.71 -4.13
N GLU A 97 -16.55 -4.21 -3.54
CA GLU A 97 -17.13 -3.65 -2.33
C GLU A 97 -16.18 -3.65 -1.14
N LEU A 98 -15.41 -4.73 -0.96
CA LEU A 98 -14.53 -4.87 0.19
C LEU A 98 -13.33 -3.90 0.12
N ILE A 99 -12.74 -3.73 -1.06
CA ILE A 99 -11.68 -2.73 -1.29
C ILE A 99 -12.20 -1.32 -1.02
N ARG A 100 -13.41 -1.01 -1.50
CA ARG A 100 -14.07 0.27 -1.26
C ARG A 100 -14.30 0.53 0.22
N GLU A 101 -14.79 -0.46 0.97
CA GLU A 101 -15.00 -0.35 2.41
C GLU A 101 -13.71 -0.11 3.19
N TYR A 102 -12.62 -0.81 2.83
CA TYR A 102 -11.32 -0.59 3.45
C TYR A 102 -10.81 0.85 3.22
N ALA A 103 -10.98 1.38 2.02
CA ALA A 103 -10.60 2.74 1.69
C ALA A 103 -11.42 3.78 2.48
N ILE A 104 -12.75 3.64 2.50
CA ILE A 104 -13.65 4.51 3.27
C ILE A 104 -13.31 4.47 4.77
N LYS A 105 -12.97 3.29 5.30
CA LYS A 105 -12.56 3.15 6.70
C LYS A 105 -11.33 3.98 7.02
N GLN A 106 -10.32 4.02 6.15
CA GLN A 106 -9.13 4.85 6.39
C GLN A 106 -9.41 6.33 6.17
N LEU A 107 -10.24 6.69 5.17
CA LEU A 107 -10.68 8.08 4.95
C LEU A 107 -11.40 8.67 6.17
N ASN A 108 -12.17 7.86 6.88
CA ASN A 108 -12.87 8.28 8.10
C ASN A 108 -11.98 8.25 9.36
N ARG A 109 -10.81 7.60 9.30
CA ARG A 109 -9.92 7.42 10.46
C ARG A 109 -8.88 8.54 10.58
N PHE A 110 -8.51 9.16 9.47
CA PHE A 110 -7.40 10.10 9.36
C PHE A 110 -7.85 11.44 8.78
N ASP A 111 -7.12 12.51 9.12
CA ASP A 111 -7.42 13.88 8.68
C ASP A 111 -6.57 14.34 7.48
N PHE A 112 -5.50 13.61 7.18
CA PHE A 112 -4.61 13.79 6.03
C PHE A 112 -3.88 15.13 6.01
N THR A 113 -3.38 15.55 7.18
CA THR A 113 -2.72 16.85 7.34
C THR A 113 -1.20 16.82 7.20
N ASP A 114 -0.59 15.64 7.13
CA ASP A 114 0.87 15.53 7.03
C ASP A 114 1.36 16.01 5.67
N LYS A 115 2.55 16.60 5.64
CA LYS A 115 3.09 17.20 4.43
C LYS A 115 3.48 16.11 3.43
N ASP A 116 3.10 16.32 2.18
CA ASP A 116 3.65 15.52 1.10
C ASP A 116 5.17 15.70 1.00
N VAL A 117 5.83 14.63 0.58
CA VAL A 117 7.26 14.61 0.24
C VAL A 117 7.37 14.35 -1.26
N GLU A 118 8.42 14.85 -1.90
CA GLU A 118 8.73 14.48 -3.28
C GLU A 118 8.92 12.97 -3.37
N GLU A 119 8.25 12.36 -4.35
CA GLU A 119 8.36 10.93 -4.62
C GLU A 119 9.73 10.64 -5.24
N GLN A 120 10.22 9.42 -5.06
CA GLN A 120 11.37 8.97 -5.84
C GLN A 120 10.80 8.51 -7.20
N ASP A 121 11.14 9.24 -8.26
CA ASP A 121 10.79 8.91 -9.66
C ASP A 121 11.40 7.57 -10.12
#